data_AF-A0A847WYJ9-F1
#
_entry.id   AF-A0A847WYJ9-F1
#
_cell.length_a   1.000
_cell.length_b   1.000
_cell.length_c   1.000
_cell.angle_alpha   90.00
_cell.angle_beta   90.00
_cell.angle_gamma   90.00
#
_symmetry.space_group_name_H-M   'P 1'
#
loop_
_entity.id
_entity.type
_entity.pdbx_description
1 polymer ?
#
loop_
_entity_poly.entity_id
_entity_poly.type
_entity_poly.pdbx_seq_one_letter_code
_entity_poly.pdbx_strand_id
1 'polypeptide(L)' 'MFRSEIGMPPHRYLIILRINKAQRLLAKSSMPIAEIAIECGFSHQEHLTRLFRRHLGTTPAAYRRSKQN' A
#
# COMPACT_ATOMS: atom_id res chain seq x y z
N MET A 1 -4.71 25.83 -8.14
CA MET A 1 -5.38 25.82 -6.82
C MET A 1 -6.16 24.52 -6.68
N PHE A 2 -5.81 23.63 -5.74
CA PHE A 2 -6.60 22.45 -5.38
C PHE A 2 -6.63 22.31 -3.84
N ARG A 3 -7.32 23.26 -3.22
CA ARG A 3 -8.00 23.16 -1.92
C ARG A 3 -9.45 23.46 -2.31
N SER A 4 -10.44 22.60 -2.13
CA SER A 4 -11.09 22.30 -0.85
C SER A 4 -12.35 21.52 -1.24
N GLU A 5 -12.52 20.27 -0.77
CA GLU A 5 -13.86 19.63 -0.64
C GLU A 5 -13.78 18.24 -0.01
N ILE A 6 -12.59 17.63 0.02
CA ILE A 6 -12.35 16.42 0.81
C ILE A 6 -11.48 16.86 1.98
N GLY A 7 -11.99 16.75 3.22
CA GLY A 7 -11.28 17.09 4.47
C GLY A 7 -10.00 16.28 4.75
N MET A 8 -9.45 15.63 3.73
CA MET A 8 -8.20 14.90 3.75
C MET A 8 -7.26 15.50 2.70
N PRO A 9 -6.02 15.87 3.04
CA PRO A 9 -5.04 16.31 2.06
C PRO A 9 -4.94 15.30 0.90
N PRO A 10 -4.91 15.73 -0.39
CA PRO A 10 -4.90 14.82 -1.55
C PRO A 10 -3.85 13.71 -1.46
N HIS A 11 -2.69 14.00 -0.84
CA HIS A 11 -1.64 13.01 -0.62
C HIS A 11 -2.10 11.82 0.26
N ARG A 12 -2.93 12.04 1.28
CA ARG A 12 -3.41 10.98 2.17
C ARG A 12 -4.36 10.05 1.46
N TYR A 13 -5.27 10.62 0.67
CA TYR A 13 -6.20 9.84 -0.13
C TYR A 13 -5.47 8.95 -1.13
N LEU A 14 -4.45 9.49 -1.82
CA LEU A 14 -3.59 8.71 -2.71
C LEU A 14 -2.88 7.57 -1.99
N ILE A 15 -2.33 7.80 -0.78
CA ILE A 15 -1.68 6.74 0.00
C ILE A 15 -2.67 5.61 0.30
N ILE A 16 -3.90 5.94 0.72
CA ILE A 16 -4.93 4.92 1.01
C ILE A 16 -5.24 4.09 -0.23
N LEU A 17 -5.42 4.72 -1.40
CA LEU A 17 -5.66 4.00 -2.66
C LEU A 17 -4.51 3.06 -3.01
N ARG A 18 -3.26 3.50 -2.83
CA ARG A 18 -2.06 2.69 -3.09
C ARG A 18 -1.96 1.51 -2.12
N ILE A 19 -2.24 1.72 -0.83
CA ILE A 19 -2.27 0.64 0.17
C ILE A 19 -3.36 -0.39 -0.15
N ASN A 20 -4.55 0.07 -0.53
CA ASN A 20 -5.65 -0.82 -0.94
C ASN A 20 -5.28 -1.64 -2.19
N LYS A 21 -4.57 -1.05 -3.15
CA LYS A 21 -4.03 -1.78 -4.32
C LYS A 21 -3.01 -2.83 -3.88
N ALA A 22 -2.07 -2.47 -3.01
CA ALA A 22 -1.06 -3.38 -2.49
C ALA A 22 -1.70 -4.59 -1.76
N GLN A 23 -2.73 -4.38 -0.93
CA GLN A 23 -3.45 -5.48 -0.27
C GLN A 23 -4.03 -6.48 -1.27
N ARG A 24 -4.62 -6.00 -2.37
CA ARG A 24 -5.20 -6.88 -3.41
C ARG A 24 -4.12 -7.70 -4.10
N LEU A 25 -3.00 -7.08 -4.49
CA LEU A 25 -1.89 -7.77 -5.15
C LEU A 25 -1.22 -8.78 -4.21
N LEU A 26 -1.02 -8.42 -2.94
CA LEU A 26 -0.46 -9.31 -1.92
C LEU A 26 -1.32 -10.56 -1.68
N ALA A 27 -2.65 -10.43 -1.76
CA ALA A 27 -3.58 -11.53 -1.52
C ALA A 27 -3.82 -12.42 -2.75
N LYS A 28 -3.69 -11.87 -3.97
CA LYS A 28 -4.10 -12.55 -5.21
C LYS A 28 -2.96 -12.98 -6.11
N SER A 29 -1.70 -12.68 -5.76
CA SER A 29 -0.55 -12.97 -6.61
C SER A 29 0.67 -13.39 -5.82
N SER A 30 1.61 -14.03 -6.50
CA SER A 30 2.96 -14.36 -6.01
C SER A 30 3.99 -13.27 -6.33
N MET A 31 3.59 -12.14 -6.95
CA MET A 31 4.48 -11.04 -7.36
C MET A 31 5.41 -10.61 -6.22
N PRO A 32 6.71 -10.38 -6.44
CA PRO A 32 7.63 -9.89 -5.41
C PRO A 32 7.12 -8.59 -4.76
N ILE A 33 7.36 -8.41 -3.45
CA ILE A 33 6.85 -7.23 -2.72
C ILE A 33 7.46 -5.93 -3.27
N ALA A 34 8.71 -5.99 -3.75
CA ALA A 34 9.37 -4.87 -4.41
C ALA A 34 8.63 -4.45 -5.69
N GLU A 35 8.23 -5.40 -6.54
CA GLU A 35 7.44 -5.12 -7.74
C GLU A 35 6.05 -4.57 -7.39
N ILE A 36 5.39 -5.12 -6.37
CA ILE A 36 4.11 -4.58 -5.87
C ILE A 36 4.27 -3.11 -5.43
N ALA A 37 5.40 -2.74 -4.83
CA ALA A 37 5.66 -1.37 -4.44
C ALA A 37 5.68 -0.44 -5.66
N ILE A 38 6.43 -0.80 -6.71
CA ILE A 38 6.48 -0.04 -7.97
C ILE A 38 5.10 0.03 -8.63
N GLU A 39 4.40 -1.10 -8.72
CA GLU A 39 3.06 -1.19 -9.31
C GLU A 39 2.02 -0.35 -8.55
N CYS A 40 2.20 -0.17 -7.24
CA CYS A 40 1.38 0.71 -6.41
C CYS A 40 1.87 2.16 -6.39
N GLY A 41 2.88 2.53 -7.19
CA GLY A 41 3.39 3.89 -7.30
C GLY A 41 4.27 4.34 -6.12
N PHE A 42 4.85 3.39 -5.37
CA PHE A 42 5.92 3.68 -4.42
C PHE A 42 7.27 3.60 -5.13
N SER A 43 8.22 4.45 -4.72
CA SER A 43 9.56 4.45 -5.29
C SER A 43 10.37 3.20 -4.93
N HIS A 44 10.16 2.67 -3.72
CA HIS A 44 10.90 1.52 -3.18
C HIS A 44 10.03 0.69 -2.22
N GLN A 45 10.46 -0.56 -1.98
CA GLN A 45 9.77 -1.51 -1.09
C GLN A 45 9.68 -1.02 0.37
N GLU A 46 10.71 -0.34 0.87
CA GLU A 46 10.78 0.19 2.23
C GLU A 46 9.69 1.24 2.46
N HIS A 47 9.39 2.05 1.43
CA HIS A 47 8.34 3.06 1.51
C HIS A 47 6.96 2.41 1.64
N LEU A 48 6.67 1.41 0.79
CA LEU A 48 5.45 0.60 0.92
C LEU A 48 5.39 -0.02 2.32
N THR A 49 6.46 -0.66 2.79
CA THR A 49 6.48 -1.35 4.09
C THR A 49 6.17 -0.42 5.26
N ARG A 50 6.80 0.76 5.29
CA ARG A 50 6.56 1.78 6.33
C ARG A 50 5.11 2.25 6.33
N LEU A 51 4.56 2.61 5.17
CA LEU A 51 3.20 3.11 5.09
C LEU A 51 2.16 2.02 5.32
N PHE A 52 2.40 0.81 4.83
CA PHE A 52 1.51 -0.33 5.04
C PHE A 52 1.42 -0.68 6.54
N ARG A 53 2.56 -0.74 7.25
CA ARG A 53 2.57 -0.93 8.71
C ARG A 53 1.86 0.20 9.44
N ARG A 54 2.07 1.45 9.03
CA ARG A 54 1.40 2.61 9.63
C ARG A 54 -0.12 2.57 9.47
N HIS A 55 -0.63 2.09 8.33
CA HIS A 55 -2.07 2.11 8.03
C HIS A 55 -2.80 0.81 8.43
N LEU A 56 -2.12 -0.33 8.44
CA LEU A 56 -2.72 -1.66 8.63
C LEU A 56 -2.15 -2.43 9.83
N GLY A 57 -1.19 -1.87 10.56
CA GLY A 57 -0.60 -2.49 11.75
C GLY A 57 0.33 -3.68 11.48
N THR A 58 0.53 -4.07 10.22
CA THR A 58 1.33 -5.24 9.84
C THR A 58 2.22 -4.95 8.63
N THR A 59 3.19 -5.81 8.33
CA THR A 59 4.04 -5.66 7.14
C THR A 59 3.39 -6.32 5.91
N PRO A 60 3.74 -5.90 4.67
CA PRO A 60 3.26 -6.57 3.46
C PRO A 60 3.54 -8.07 3.44
N ALA A 61 4.73 -8.48 3.90
CA ALA A 61 5.14 -9.88 3.95
C ALA A 61 4.30 -10.70 4.95
N ALA A 62 4.06 -10.15 6.14
CA ALA A 62 3.21 -10.80 7.14
C ALA A 62 1.75 -10.87 6.69
N TYR A 63 1.23 -9.81 6.06
CA TYR A 63 -0.11 -9.79 5.47
C TYR A 63 -0.27 -10.82 4.35
N ARG A 64 0.73 -10.98 3.47
CA ARG A 64 0.70 -12.02 2.44
C ARG A 64 0.59 -13.41 3.05
N ARG A 65 1.46 -13.72 4.02
CA ARG A 65 1.46 -15.02 4.70
C ARG A 65 0.10 -15.33 5.34
N SER A 66 -0.55 -14.34 5.96
CA SER A 66 -1.88 -14.56 6.58
C SER A 66 -3.03 -14.70 5.58
N LYS A 67 -2.82 -14.41 4.29
CA LYS A 67 -3.81 -14.61 3.22
C LYS A 67 -3.57 -15.87 2.39
N GLN A 68 -2.42 -16.51 2.56
CA GLN A 68 -2.04 -17.75 1.88
C GLN A 68 -2.21 -19.00 2.76
N ASN A 69 -2.48 -18.80 4.04
CA ASN A 69 -3.05 -19.81 4.94
C ASN A 69 -4.57 -19.78 4.87
#